data_AF-A0A5B6WHL5-F1
#
_entry.id   AF-A0A5B6WHL5-F1
#
_cell.length_a   1.000
_cell.length_b   1.000
_cell.length_c   1.000
_cell.angle_alpha   90.00
_cell.angle_beta   90.00
_cell.angle_gamma   90.00
#
_symmetry.space_group_name_H-M   'P 1'
#
loop_
_entity.id
_entity.type
_entity.pdbx_description
1 polymer ?
#
loop_
_entity_poly.entity_id
_entity_poly.type
_entity_poly.pdbx_seq_one_letter_code
_entity_poly.pdbx_strand_id
1 'polypeptide(L)'
;MMASGTDGMVMHPSTYAHVIERYEARDEARRKYLKEQQLKKLEEKNSENDGEGGGGGGEDSDEDDDDNELKVDEAKVDESKQMDFAKVEKRVRTTGGGSTGTVRNLRIREDTAKYLLNLDVNSAYYDPKTRSMREDPLPVADPNKKVII
;
A
#
# COMPACT_ATOMS: atom_id res chain seq x y z
N MET A 1 -45.45 -35.25 7.10
CA MET A 1 -44.31 -34.34 7.28
C MET A 1 -43.38 -34.52 6.09
N MET A 2 -43.46 -33.64 5.09
CA MET A 2 -42.52 -33.63 3.96
C MET A 2 -41.39 -32.69 4.35
N ALA A 3 -40.19 -33.23 4.55
CA ALA A 3 -38.99 -32.44 4.81
C ALA A 3 -38.64 -31.69 3.50
N SER A 4 -38.86 -30.39 3.48
CA SER A 4 -38.35 -29.52 2.42
C SER A 4 -36.82 -29.46 2.58
N GLY A 5 -36.12 -30.24 1.76
CA GLY A 5 -34.67 -30.15 1.64
C GLY A 5 -34.28 -28.71 1.33
N THR A 6 -33.41 -28.13 2.15
CA THR A 6 -32.77 -26.87 1.86
C THR A 6 -31.83 -27.12 0.68
N ASP A 7 -32.28 -26.76 -0.52
CA ASP A 7 -31.44 -26.71 -1.69
C ASP A 7 -30.29 -25.73 -1.36
N GLY A 8 -29.06 -26.26 -1.38
CA GLY A 8 -27.89 -25.48 -1.01
C GLY A 8 -27.80 -24.28 -1.94
N MET A 9 -27.80 -23.07 -1.39
CA MET A 9 -27.70 -21.82 -2.15
C MET A 9 -26.43 -21.86 -3.01
N VAL A 10 -26.57 -22.25 -4.28
CA VAL A 10 -25.47 -22.29 -5.24
C VAL A 10 -25.09 -20.84 -5.54
N MET A 11 -23.90 -20.43 -5.12
CA MET A 11 -23.36 -19.10 -5.48
C MET A 11 -23.09 -19.08 -6.98
N HIS A 12 -23.86 -18.29 -7.71
CA HIS A 12 -23.67 -18.07 -9.14
C HIS A 12 -22.70 -16.90 -9.37
N PRO A 13 -21.84 -16.92 -10.41
CA PRO A 13 -20.95 -15.80 -10.70
C PRO A 13 -21.66 -14.44 -10.82
N SER A 14 -22.93 -14.44 -11.26
CA SER A 14 -23.79 -13.26 -11.32
C SER A 14 -24.15 -12.66 -9.96
N THR A 15 -24.15 -13.45 -8.88
CA THR A 15 -24.46 -12.94 -7.53
C THR A 15 -23.32 -12.16 -6.91
N TYR A 16 -22.10 -12.21 -7.50
CA TYR A 16 -20.96 -11.40 -7.06
C TYR A 16 -21.16 -9.89 -7.32
N ALA A 17 -22.05 -9.52 -8.25
CA ALA A 17 -22.39 -8.11 -8.52
C ALA A 17 -22.87 -7.38 -7.26
N HIS A 18 -23.65 -8.04 -6.40
CA HIS A 18 -24.14 -7.45 -5.15
C HIS A 18 -23.05 -7.29 -4.07
N VAL A 19 -21.93 -8.01 -4.19
CA VAL A 19 -20.76 -7.79 -3.34
C VAL A 19 -20.05 -6.52 -3.79
N ILE A 20 -19.84 -6.35 -5.10
CA ILE A 20 -19.23 -5.14 -5.69
C ILE A 20 -20.02 -3.89 -5.28
N GLU A 21 -21.34 -3.89 -5.49
CA GLU A 21 -22.22 -2.78 -5.14
C GLU A 21 -22.10 -2.36 -3.66
N ARG A 22 -21.97 -3.34 -2.74
CA ARG A 22 -21.80 -3.06 -1.31
C ARG A 22 -20.46 -2.38 -1.00
N TYR A 23 -19.37 -2.78 -1.68
CA TYR A 23 -18.08 -2.12 -1.51
C TYR A 23 -18.07 -0.72 -2.13
N GLU A 24 -18.68 -0.55 -3.30
CA GLU A 24 -18.81 0.76 -3.96
C GLU A 24 -19.59 1.75 -3.09
N ALA A 25 -20.74 1.35 -2.54
CA ALA A 25 -21.54 2.18 -1.65
C ALA A 25 -20.75 2.59 -0.38
N ARG A 26 -19.95 1.67 0.18
CA ARG A 26 -19.08 1.96 1.33
C ARG A 26 -17.98 2.96 0.99
N ASP A 27 -17.31 2.77 -0.14
CA ASP A 27 -16.22 3.64 -0.58
C ASP A 27 -16.74 5.03 -0.98
N GLU A 28 -17.94 5.11 -1.55
CA GLU A 28 -18.65 6.37 -1.78
C GLU A 28 -19.02 7.09 -0.49
N ALA A 29 -19.56 6.38 0.50
CA ALA A 29 -19.86 6.96 1.81
C ALA A 29 -18.59 7.51 2.48
N ARG A 30 -17.48 6.75 2.43
CA ARG A 30 -16.17 7.20 2.94
C ARG A 30 -15.68 8.45 2.21
N ARG A 31 -15.76 8.47 0.87
CA ARG A 31 -15.36 9.63 0.05
C ARG A 31 -16.23 10.87 0.34
N LYS A 32 -17.55 10.71 0.47
CA LYS A 32 -18.47 11.81 0.80
C LYS A 32 -18.18 12.38 2.18
N TYR A 33 -18.02 11.50 3.18
CA TYR A 33 -17.67 11.91 4.55
C TYR A 33 -16.36 12.71 4.60
N LEU A 34 -15.31 12.23 3.92
CA LEU A 34 -14.02 12.95 3.87
C LEU A 34 -14.16 14.33 3.21
N LYS A 35 -14.90 14.42 2.10
CA LYS A 35 -15.15 15.70 1.42
C LYS A 35 -15.99 16.65 2.26
N GLU A 36 -16.99 16.16 2.97
CA GLU A 36 -17.83 16.96 3.86
C GLU A 36 -17.03 17.49 5.05
N GLN A 37 -16.16 16.68 5.64
CA GLN A 37 -15.24 17.13 6.69
C GLN A 37 -14.26 18.20 6.20
N GLN A 38 -13.72 18.04 4.98
CA GLN A 38 -12.86 19.06 4.35
C GLN A 38 -13.62 20.37 4.12
N LEU A 39 -14.84 20.30 3.58
CA LEU A 39 -15.66 21.48 3.32
C LEU A 39 -16.04 22.20 4.61
N LYS A 40 -16.41 21.45 5.65
CA LYS A 40 -16.72 21.98 6.99
C LYS A 40 -15.52 22.71 7.60
N LYS A 41 -14.31 22.11 7.55
CA LYS A 41 -13.08 22.76 8.04
C LYS A 41 -12.76 24.04 7.26
N LEU A 42 -13.03 24.07 5.96
CA LEU A 42 -12.85 25.27 5.12
C LEU A 42 -13.88 26.36 5.45
N GLU A 43 -15.13 26.00 5.71
CA GLU A 43 -16.19 26.92 6.10
C GLU A 43 -15.93 27.52 7.49
N GLU A 44 -15.50 26.70 8.46
CA GLU A 44 -15.09 27.15 9.79
C GLU A 44 -13.93 28.16 9.70
N LYS A 45 -12.87 27.84 8.94
CA LYS A 45 -11.75 28.79 8.70
C LYS A 45 -12.17 30.09 8.02
N ASN A 46 -13.07 30.03 7.02
CA ASN A 46 -13.56 31.26 6.38
C ASN A 46 -14.41 32.10 7.35
N SER A 47 -15.22 31.47 8.19
CA SER A 47 -16.02 32.18 9.19
C SER A 47 -15.18 32.80 10.31
N GLU A 48 -14.02 32.22 10.63
CA GLU A 48 -13.04 32.81 11.57
C GLU A 48 -12.33 34.04 10.95
N ASN A 49 -12.10 34.04 9.63
CA ASN A 49 -11.45 35.16 8.92
C ASN A 49 -12.38 36.38 8.71
N ASP A 50 -13.70 36.19 8.64
CA ASP A 50 -14.67 37.30 8.46
C ASP A 50 -14.95 38.09 9.76
N GLY A 51 -14.35 37.71 10.89
CA GLY A 51 -14.48 38.38 12.19
C GLY A 51 -13.48 39.52 12.47
N GLU A 52 -12.37 39.63 11.71
CA GLU A 52 -11.39 40.69 11.86
C GLU A 52 -11.40 41.64 10.65
N GLY A 53 -12.47 42.44 10.56
CA GLY A 53 -12.49 43.61 9.71
C GLY A 53 -11.57 44.71 10.25
N GLY A 54 -10.31 44.72 9.82
CA GLY A 54 -9.57 45.97 9.59
C GLY A 54 -8.14 46.04 10.15
N GLY A 55 -7.16 45.90 9.26
CA GLY A 55 -5.78 46.33 9.52
C GLY A 55 -4.80 45.71 8.54
N GLY A 56 -4.32 46.48 7.58
CA GLY A 56 -3.44 45.99 6.52
C GLY A 56 -2.01 45.65 6.97
N GLY A 57 -1.27 45.07 6.04
CA GLY A 57 0.16 44.78 6.18
C GLY A 57 0.39 43.31 5.90
N GLY A 58 1.09 43.03 4.80
CA GLY A 58 1.35 41.65 4.40
C GLY A 58 2.25 40.93 5.41
N GLU A 59 2.11 39.62 5.45
CA GLU A 59 3.18 38.71 5.83
C GLU A 59 2.82 37.32 5.27
N ASP A 60 3.81 36.78 4.58
CA ASP A 60 3.97 35.41 4.12
C ASP A 60 3.54 34.45 5.25
N SER A 61 2.34 33.88 5.15
CA SER A 61 1.90 32.84 6.07
C SER A 61 1.94 31.55 5.28
N ASP A 62 3.01 30.80 5.49
CA ASP A 62 3.27 29.47 4.96
C ASP A 62 2.00 28.60 5.08
N GLU A 63 1.23 28.54 3.99
CA GLU A 63 0.18 27.55 3.77
C GLU A 63 0.82 26.23 3.31
N ASP A 64 1.76 25.73 4.09
CA ASP A 64 2.23 24.36 3.97
C ASP A 64 2.07 23.72 5.35
N ASP A 65 1.34 22.61 5.37
CA ASP A 65 1.38 21.55 6.39
C ASP A 65 0.13 21.31 7.26
N ASP A 66 -1.07 21.26 6.65
CA ASP A 66 -2.16 20.44 7.23
C ASP A 66 -3.15 19.86 6.19
N ASP A 67 -2.63 19.49 5.01
CA ASP A 67 -3.35 18.67 4.02
C ASP A 67 -3.13 17.15 4.25
N ASN A 68 -2.42 16.79 5.33
CA ASN A 68 -2.06 15.42 5.65
C ASN A 68 -2.91 14.79 6.76
N GLU A 69 -3.59 15.55 7.64
CA GLU A 69 -4.29 14.93 8.77
C GLU A 69 -5.57 14.17 8.36
N LEU A 70 -6.20 14.53 7.24
CA LEU A 70 -7.41 13.84 6.75
C LEU A 70 -7.12 12.72 5.74
N LYS A 71 -5.87 12.53 5.32
CA LYS A 71 -5.40 11.35 4.57
C LYS A 71 -4.92 10.28 5.55
N VAL A 72 -5.80 9.84 6.45
CA VAL A 72 -5.55 8.63 7.25
C VAL A 72 -5.67 7.43 6.32
N ASP A 73 -4.62 7.20 5.53
CA ASP A 73 -4.36 5.88 4.96
C ASP A 73 -4.28 4.93 6.15
N GLU A 74 -5.23 4.00 6.30
CA GLU A 74 -5.28 3.01 7.38
C GLU A 74 -3.99 2.13 7.45
N ALA A 75 -3.11 2.24 6.45
CA ALA A 75 -1.79 1.61 6.38
C ALA A 75 -0.61 2.53 6.75
N LYS A 76 -0.79 3.83 6.94
CA LYS A 76 0.26 4.75 7.40
C LYS A 76 0.19 4.86 8.91
N VAL A 77 1.12 4.17 9.56
CA VAL A 77 1.48 4.42 10.96
C VAL A 77 1.85 5.89 11.07
N ASP A 78 1.12 6.64 11.89
CA ASP A 78 1.40 8.00 12.36
C ASP A 78 2.90 8.38 12.24
N GLU A 79 3.22 9.25 11.27
CA GLU A 79 4.58 9.64 10.90
C GLU A 79 5.33 10.32 12.05
N SER A 80 4.62 10.86 13.04
CA SER A 80 5.21 11.40 14.27
C SER A 80 5.97 10.32 15.08
N LYS A 81 5.63 9.04 14.91
CA LYS A 81 6.33 7.88 15.51
C LYS A 81 7.44 7.31 14.62
N GLN A 82 7.62 7.84 13.41
CA GLN A 82 8.55 7.32 12.40
C GLN A 82 9.83 8.16 12.28
N MET A 83 9.86 9.36 12.84
CA MET A 83 11.02 10.26 12.85
C MET A 83 12.28 9.67 13.51
N ASP A 84 12.14 8.63 14.34
CA ASP A 84 13.27 7.90 14.94
C ASP A 84 14.01 6.96 13.96
N PHE A 85 13.43 6.67 12.77
CA PHE A 85 14.10 5.88 11.73
C PHE A 85 14.98 6.71 10.79
N ALA A 86 14.82 8.04 10.76
CA ALA A 86 15.58 8.91 9.85
C ALA A 86 17.06 9.07 10.26
N LYS A 87 17.41 8.77 11.52
CA LYS A 87 18.80 8.74 12.02
C LYS A 87 19.52 7.42 11.74
N VAL A 88 19.11 6.64 10.73
CA VAL A 88 19.88 5.47 10.28
C VAL A 88 21.04 5.93 9.41
N GLU A 89 22.11 6.30 10.11
CA GLU A 89 23.45 6.46 9.55
C GLU A 89 23.78 5.23 8.69
N LYS A 90 24.14 5.48 7.41
CA LYS A 90 24.30 4.50 6.31
C LYS A 90 24.81 3.14 6.81
N ARG A 91 23.88 2.24 7.12
CA ARG A 91 24.21 0.91 7.63
C ARG A 91 24.68 0.05 6.45
N VAL A 92 26.00 -0.10 6.35
CA VAL A 92 26.65 -0.98 5.38
C VAL A 92 26.01 -2.36 5.46
N ARG A 93 25.52 -2.87 4.33
CA ARG A 93 25.05 -4.25 4.18
C ARG A 93 26.26 -5.17 4.36
N THR A 94 26.58 -5.56 5.59
CA THR A 94 27.57 -6.60 5.84
C THR A 94 26.93 -7.97 5.62
N THR A 95 27.74 -8.93 5.16
CA THR A 95 27.39 -10.33 4.84
C THR A 95 26.85 -11.16 6.02
N GLY A 96 26.70 -10.54 7.20
CA GLY A 96 26.29 -11.18 8.45
C GLY A 96 25.15 -10.44 9.16
N GLY A 97 24.15 -9.93 8.44
CA GLY A 97 22.85 -9.60 9.02
C GLY A 97 22.86 -8.50 10.10
N GLY A 98 23.68 -7.46 9.92
CA GLY A 98 23.77 -6.32 10.82
C GLY A 98 22.61 -5.33 10.73
N SER A 99 21.34 -5.79 10.75
CA SER A 99 20.20 -4.90 11.00
C SER A 99 19.77 -5.05 12.47
N THR A 100 20.22 -4.13 13.32
CA THR A 100 19.61 -3.93 14.64
C THR A 100 18.16 -3.47 14.40
N GLY A 101 17.20 -4.27 14.86
CA GLY A 101 15.76 -4.06 14.68
C GLY A 101 15.13 -5.15 13.80
N THR A 102 14.34 -6.02 14.44
CA THR A 102 13.13 -6.81 14.08
C THR A 102 12.75 -7.15 12.62
N VAL A 103 13.55 -6.83 11.60
CA VAL A 103 13.24 -6.98 10.16
C VAL A 103 13.56 -8.39 9.63
N ARG A 104 14.04 -9.30 10.49
CA ARG A 104 14.56 -10.63 10.07
C ARG A 104 13.53 -11.57 9.44
N ASN A 105 12.23 -11.31 9.62
CA ASN A 105 11.16 -12.17 9.08
C ASN A 105 10.48 -11.57 7.84
N LEU A 106 11.05 -10.51 7.25
CA LEU A 106 10.51 -9.89 6.05
C LEU A 106 11.31 -10.29 4.81
N ARG A 107 10.59 -10.41 3.69
CA ARG A 107 11.19 -10.59 2.37
C ARG A 107 11.40 -9.24 1.72
N ILE A 108 12.56 -9.07 1.10
CA ILE A 108 12.90 -7.91 0.25
C ILE A 108 11.99 -7.98 -0.99
N ARG A 109 11.20 -6.93 -1.25
CA ARG A 109 10.22 -6.92 -2.36
C ARG A 109 10.92 -6.82 -3.72
N GLU A 110 12.10 -6.21 -3.74
CA GLU A 110 12.97 -6.03 -4.91
C GLU A 110 13.60 -7.36 -5.37
N ASP A 111 13.79 -8.31 -4.44
CA ASP A 111 14.36 -9.62 -4.71
C ASP A 111 13.27 -10.59 -5.21
N THR A 112 13.05 -10.56 -6.51
CA THR A 112 12.14 -11.51 -7.20
C THR A 112 12.66 -12.94 -7.03
N ALA A 113 11.75 -13.90 -6.81
CA ALA A 113 12.15 -15.28 -6.61
C ALA A 113 12.54 -15.92 -7.96
N LYS A 114 13.49 -16.86 -7.94
CA LYS A 114 14.03 -17.50 -9.16
C LYS A 114 12.93 -18.12 -10.04
N TYR A 115 11.94 -18.77 -9.42
CA TYR A 115 10.80 -19.41 -10.09
C TYR A 115 9.72 -18.42 -10.59
N LEU A 116 9.85 -17.13 -10.31
CA LEU A 116 8.97 -16.09 -10.85
C LEU A 116 9.62 -15.32 -12.01
N LEU A 117 10.88 -15.61 -12.35
CA LEU A 117 11.57 -14.97 -13.47
C LEU A 117 10.96 -15.35 -14.83
N ASN A 118 10.47 -16.59 -14.94
CA ASN A 118 9.75 -17.08 -16.11
C ASN A 118 8.56 -17.95 -15.64
N LEU A 119 7.34 -17.55 -16.01
CA LEU A 119 6.10 -18.22 -15.58
C LEU A 119 5.69 -19.37 -16.52
N ASP A 120 6.40 -19.59 -17.62
CA ASP A 120 6.19 -20.76 -18.47
C ASP A 120 6.54 -22.03 -17.70
N VAL A 121 5.63 -23.00 -17.71
CA VAL A 121 5.76 -24.29 -17.03
C VAL A 121 6.94 -25.10 -17.57
N ASN A 122 7.28 -24.91 -18.86
CA ASN A 122 8.40 -25.59 -19.52
C ASN A 122 9.74 -24.83 -19.42
N SER A 123 9.79 -23.77 -18.62
CA SER A 123 11.02 -23.02 -18.38
C SER A 123 12.01 -23.80 -17.50
N ALA A 124 13.13 -23.17 -17.16
CA ALA A 124 14.18 -23.79 -16.35
C ALA A 124 13.66 -24.33 -15.01
N TYR A 125 14.07 -25.55 -14.65
CA TYR A 125 13.63 -26.20 -13.42
C TYR A 125 14.22 -25.55 -12.16
N TYR A 126 13.35 -25.19 -11.21
CA TYR A 126 13.68 -24.73 -9.86
C TYR A 126 13.60 -25.88 -8.86
N ASP A 127 14.67 -26.15 -8.12
CA ASP A 127 14.64 -27.07 -6.98
C ASP A 127 14.29 -26.30 -5.69
N PRO A 128 13.08 -26.49 -5.11
CA PRO A 128 12.66 -25.77 -3.90
C PRO A 128 13.44 -26.18 -2.65
N LYS A 129 14.12 -27.34 -2.64
CA LYS A 129 14.86 -27.83 -1.48
C LYS A 129 16.18 -27.11 -1.31
N THR A 130 16.93 -26.98 -2.41
CA THR A 130 18.24 -26.32 -2.44
C THR A 130 18.15 -24.85 -2.85
N ARG A 131 16.98 -24.41 -3.35
CA ARG A 131 16.71 -23.06 -3.86
C ARG A 131 17.60 -22.69 -5.06
N SER A 132 17.93 -23.68 -5.89
CA SER A 132 18.77 -23.53 -7.08
C SER A 132 17.99 -23.74 -8.38
N MET A 133 18.33 -22.98 -9.42
CA MET A 133 17.92 -23.24 -10.80
C MET A 133 18.93 -24.17 -11.45
N ARG A 134 18.49 -25.06 -12.34
CA ARG A 134 19.41 -25.88 -13.15
C ARG A 134 19.92 -25.15 -14.39
N GLU A 135 19.00 -24.52 -15.10
CA GLU A 135 19.25 -23.79 -16.35
C GLU A 135 18.91 -22.31 -16.16
N ASP A 136 19.31 -21.47 -17.12
CA ASP A 136 18.93 -20.05 -17.16
C ASP A 136 17.43 -19.92 -17.50
N PRO A 137 16.59 -19.32 -16.63
CA PRO A 137 15.17 -19.10 -16.92
C PRO A 137 14.92 -18.13 -18.08
N LEU A 138 15.91 -17.30 -18.45
CA LEU A 138 15.81 -16.28 -19.49
C LEU A 138 16.94 -16.44 -20.53
N PRO A 139 16.93 -17.52 -21.34
CA PRO A 139 18.03 -17.82 -22.26
C PRO A 139 18.18 -16.78 -23.38
N VAL A 140 17.09 -16.11 -23.77
CA VAL A 140 17.06 -15.11 -24.86
C VAL A 140 17.36 -13.69 -24.36
N ALA A 141 17.35 -13.45 -23.05
CA ALA A 141 17.55 -12.11 -22.50
C ALA A 141 19.00 -11.62 -22.64
N ASP A 142 19.15 -10.31 -22.83
CA ASP A 142 20.46 -9.63 -22.93
C ASP A 142 21.32 -9.96 -21.69
N PRO A 143 22.54 -10.49 -21.87
CA PRO A 143 23.43 -10.87 -20.77
C PRO A 143 23.71 -9.74 -19.77
N ASN A 144 23.64 -8.47 -20.19
CA ASN A 144 23.86 -7.32 -19.29
C ASN A 144 22.66 -6.98 -18.39
N LYS A 145 21.49 -7.52 -18.71
CA LYS A 145 20.25 -7.37 -17.91
C LYS A 145 19.98 -8.61 -17.05
N LYS A 146 20.84 -9.62 -17.13
CA LYS A 146 20.71 -10.83 -16.34
C LYS A 146 21.02 -10.51 -14.89
N VAL A 147 20.02 -10.66 -14.04
CA VAL A 147 20.22 -10.68 -12.59
C VAL A 147 21.04 -11.94 -12.29
N ILE A 148 22.20 -11.78 -11.68
CA ILE A 148 23.04 -12.92 -11.28
C ILE A 148 22.27 -13.70 -10.21
N ILE A 149 21.90 -14.95 -10.53
CA ILE A 149 20.97 -15.80 -9.76
C ILE A 149 21.72 -16.72 -8.80
#